data_AF-A0AAJ0GUA9-F1
#
_entry.id   AF-A0AAJ0GUA9-F1
#
_cell.length_a   1.000
_cell.length_b   1.000
_cell.length_c   1.000
_cell.angle_alpha   90.00
_cell.angle_beta   90.00
_cell.angle_gamma   90.00
#
_symmetry.space_group_name_H-M   'P 1'
#
loop_
_entity.id
_entity.type
_entity.pdbx_description
1 polymer ?
#
loop_
_entity_poly.entity_id
_entity_poly.type
_entity_poly.pdbx_seq_one_letter_code
_entity_poly.pdbx_strand_id
1 'polypeptide(L)'
;MDYDSDREDLPCRMVLKTQGNFRLLNPQPPLTAKLDKMKAIASRYFNKGWVPVIRPVPSPSDVRHACRAMDKGHNGIWTGSVFHPPSANSDPYDVFPLRRVNGVSSSRFIDRFCIRRRHVPHVSPLKTMAVFTDGSCYHQWKPRAMGGCAFVINRNGSLAPCSTPGTFRFPLESVGPDGWEIPATANRAEIRAVVGFLEFRPWMGEGWERIVVVTDSTYVANCATRLMPLWAGRAWLMAAGKPVANRDLLERLSTALGEYARAGCEVSFWVVPRRFNGLADAAAKAAAQEEMARRPGVLI
;
A
#
# COMPACT_ATOMS: atom_id res chain seq x y z
N MET A 1 35.69 9.25 9.69
CA MET A 1 34.86 8.61 10.74
C MET A 1 33.59 9.44 10.84
N ASP A 2 32.59 9.09 10.05
CA ASP A 2 31.31 9.81 9.98
C ASP A 2 30.40 9.36 11.11
N TYR A 3 30.42 10.14 12.19
CA TYR A 3 29.52 10.01 13.34
C TYR A 3 28.24 10.81 13.06
N ASP A 4 27.38 10.32 12.15
CA ASP A 4 26.02 10.87 11.99
C ASP A 4 25.03 9.80 11.50
N SER A 5 24.96 8.71 12.28
CA SER A 5 24.04 7.59 12.10
C SER A 5 22.72 7.83 12.83
N ASP A 6 21.63 7.42 12.17
CA ASP A 6 20.37 6.98 12.79
C ASP A 6 19.40 8.00 13.40
N ARG A 7 19.72 9.30 13.54
CA ARG A 7 18.79 10.25 14.19
C ARG A 7 17.44 10.44 13.48
N GLU A 8 17.39 10.42 12.15
CA GLU A 8 16.13 10.52 11.38
C GLU A 8 15.39 9.18 11.23
N ASP A 9 16.13 8.07 11.36
CA ASP A 9 15.55 6.73 11.26
C ASP A 9 14.98 6.26 12.59
N LEU A 10 15.28 6.92 13.72
CA LEU A 10 14.72 6.56 15.03
C LEU A 10 13.22 6.27 14.86
N PRO A 11 12.76 5.02 15.16
CA PRO A 11 11.33 4.74 15.13
C PRO A 11 10.68 5.81 15.98
N CYS A 12 9.57 6.41 15.53
CA CYS A 12 8.88 7.50 16.22
C CYS A 12 9.06 7.35 17.72
N ARG A 13 10.03 8.08 18.28
CA ARG A 13 10.53 7.77 19.61
C ARG A 13 9.49 8.39 20.52
N MET A 14 8.46 7.62 20.85
CA MET A 14 7.64 7.94 22.00
C MET A 14 8.56 7.83 23.22
N VAL A 15 9.17 8.96 23.56
CA VAL A 15 9.72 9.17 24.90
C VAL A 15 8.50 9.28 25.81
N LEU A 16 7.99 8.12 26.25
CA LEU A 16 7.06 8.08 27.37
C LEU A 16 7.87 8.48 28.61
N LYS A 17 7.81 9.76 28.99
CA LYS A 17 8.20 10.17 30.33
C LYS A 17 7.19 9.54 31.29
N THR A 18 7.59 8.47 31.96
CA THR A 18 6.78 7.69 32.91
C THR A 18 6.49 8.41 34.23
N GLN A 19 6.81 9.70 34.33
CA GLN A 19 6.75 10.48 35.58
C GLN A 19 5.76 11.67 35.52
N GLY A 20 4.77 11.64 34.64
CA GLY A 20 3.76 12.72 34.55
C GLY A 20 2.35 12.21 34.27
N ASN A 21 1.37 12.81 34.95
CA ASN A 21 -0.06 12.61 34.69
C ASN A 21 -0.42 13.18 33.31
N PHE A 22 -0.92 12.35 32.39
CA PHE A 22 -1.30 12.78 31.04
C PHE A 22 -2.69 13.43 31.02
N ARG A 23 -2.84 14.51 30.24
CA ARG A 23 -4.13 14.95 29.69
C ARG A 23 -4.08 14.82 28.17
N LEU A 24 -4.99 14.03 27.60
CA LEU A 24 -5.26 14.01 26.16
C LEU A 24 -5.87 15.36 25.75
N LEU A 25 -5.20 16.09 24.85
CA LEU A 25 -5.77 17.31 24.28
C LEU A 25 -6.76 16.92 23.17
N ASN A 26 -8.05 17.11 23.47
CA ASN A 26 -9.23 16.98 22.61
C ASN A 26 -9.47 15.62 21.91
N PRO A 27 -10.10 14.65 22.60
CA PRO A 27 -10.82 13.57 21.95
C PRO A 27 -12.32 13.90 21.88
N GLN A 28 -12.93 13.83 20.70
CA GLN A 28 -14.37 13.58 20.59
C GLN A 28 -14.65 12.60 19.45
N PRO A 29 -15.31 11.44 19.71
CA PRO A 29 -15.76 10.99 21.03
C PRO A 29 -14.61 10.38 21.88
N PRO A 30 -14.75 10.40 23.23
CA PRO A 30 -13.70 10.03 24.17
C PRO A 30 -13.54 8.51 24.32
N LEU A 31 -12.38 7.97 23.94
CA LEU A 31 -11.95 6.61 24.32
C LEU A 31 -11.39 6.64 25.75
N THR A 32 -12.28 6.60 26.75
CA THR A 32 -11.91 6.33 28.14
C THR A 32 -11.74 4.81 28.34
N ALA A 33 -10.56 4.28 28.01
CA ALA A 33 -10.12 3.03 28.60
C ALA A 33 -9.14 3.36 29.73
N LYS A 34 -9.56 3.14 30.99
CA LYS A 34 -8.65 3.17 32.15
C LYS A 34 -7.42 2.30 31.84
N LEU A 35 -6.25 2.76 32.26
CA LEU A 35 -4.94 2.13 32.05
C LEU A 35 -4.94 0.61 32.33
N ASP A 36 -5.76 0.16 33.28
CA ASP A 36 -5.89 -1.25 33.64
C ASP A 36 -6.60 -2.10 32.57
N LYS A 37 -7.53 -1.52 31.79
CA LYS A 37 -8.11 -2.19 30.60
C LYS A 37 -7.10 -2.29 29.46
N MET A 38 -6.21 -1.32 29.28
CA MET A 38 -5.10 -1.46 28.34
C MET A 38 -4.11 -2.54 28.78
N LYS A 39 -3.85 -2.70 30.09
CA LYS A 39 -3.03 -3.80 30.63
C LYS A 39 -3.70 -5.18 30.47
N ALA A 40 -5.03 -5.28 30.55
CA ALA A 40 -5.77 -6.53 30.34
C ALA A 40 -5.91 -6.91 28.85
N ILE A 41 -6.06 -5.92 27.97
CA ILE A 41 -5.93 -6.13 26.51
C ILE A 41 -4.49 -6.52 26.21
N ALA A 42 -3.52 -5.87 26.85
CA ALA A 42 -2.13 -6.24 26.70
C ALA A 42 -1.87 -7.68 27.16
N SER A 43 -2.27 -8.09 28.36
CA SER A 43 -2.03 -9.47 28.79
C SER A 43 -2.69 -10.54 27.89
N ARG A 44 -3.82 -10.22 27.24
CA ARG A 44 -4.46 -11.12 26.24
C ARG A 44 -3.71 -11.24 24.91
N TYR A 45 -2.99 -10.20 24.47
CA TYR A 45 -2.25 -10.21 23.19
C TYR A 45 -0.73 -10.38 23.35
N PHE A 46 -0.18 -10.14 24.55
CA PHE A 46 1.25 -9.96 24.79
C PHE A 46 1.99 -11.25 25.17
N ASN A 47 1.32 -12.41 25.18
CA ASN A 47 2.01 -13.72 25.21
C ASN A 47 2.77 -14.04 23.90
N LYS A 48 2.76 -13.14 22.91
CA LYS A 48 3.45 -13.33 21.62
C LYS A 48 4.35 -12.15 21.18
N GLY A 49 4.78 -11.27 22.08
CA GLY A 49 5.84 -10.29 21.77
C GLY A 49 5.48 -9.19 20.75
N TRP A 50 4.20 -8.89 20.54
CA TRP A 50 3.76 -7.80 19.67
C TRP A 50 3.54 -6.52 20.47
N VAL A 51 4.33 -5.48 20.19
CA VAL A 51 4.06 -4.12 20.68
C VAL A 51 3.08 -3.46 19.71
N PRO A 52 1.96 -2.87 20.18
CA PRO A 52 1.10 -2.10 19.30
C PRO A 52 1.92 -0.95 18.71
N VAL A 53 2.01 -0.91 17.38
CA VAL A 53 2.55 0.25 16.67
C VAL A 53 1.61 1.41 16.96
N ILE A 54 1.96 2.23 17.95
CA ILE A 54 1.22 3.45 18.25
C ILE A 54 1.44 4.34 17.04
N ARG A 55 0.38 4.53 16.25
CA ARG A 55 0.41 5.41 15.08
C ARG A 55 0.86 6.79 15.57
N PRO A 56 1.96 7.35 15.05
CA PRO A 56 2.25 8.75 15.25
C PRO A 56 1.05 9.52 14.73
N VAL A 57 0.50 10.44 15.52
CA VAL A 57 -0.53 11.35 15.01
C VAL A 57 0.15 12.15 13.90
N PRO A 58 -0.32 12.09 12.64
CA PRO A 58 0.31 12.80 11.55
C PRO A 58 0.23 14.31 11.82
N SER A 59 1.25 15.06 11.42
CA SER A 59 1.20 16.51 11.63
C SER A 59 0.05 17.10 10.79
N PRO A 60 -0.63 18.16 11.27
CA PRO A 60 -1.66 18.82 10.48
C PRO A 60 -1.16 19.30 9.10
N SER A 61 0.13 19.59 8.97
CA SER A 61 0.77 19.90 7.68
C SER A 61 0.81 18.71 6.73
N ASP A 62 1.17 17.52 7.22
CA ASP A 62 1.26 16.31 6.39
C ASP A 62 -0.13 15.90 5.89
N VAL A 63 -1.14 15.99 6.76
CA VAL A 63 -2.55 15.74 6.38
C VAL A 63 -3.00 16.72 5.31
N ARG A 64 -2.75 18.04 5.48
CA ARG A 64 -3.11 19.04 4.47
C ARG A 64 -2.38 18.79 3.14
N HIS A 65 -1.10 18.42 3.20
CA HIS A 65 -0.31 18.08 2.02
C HIS A 65 -0.91 16.87 1.29
N ALA A 66 -1.07 15.74 1.98
CA ALA A 66 -1.58 14.51 1.40
C ALA A 66 -3.01 14.69 0.84
N CYS A 67 -3.90 15.33 1.60
CA CYS A 67 -5.25 15.64 1.11
C CYS A 67 -5.24 16.56 -0.11
N ARG A 68 -4.35 17.56 -0.18
CA ARG A 68 -4.25 18.42 -1.36
C ARG A 68 -3.70 17.68 -2.57
N ALA A 69 -2.71 16.81 -2.38
CA ALA A 69 -2.12 16.02 -3.47
C ALA A 69 -3.11 14.99 -4.05
N MET A 70 -4.03 14.48 -3.22
CA MET A 70 -5.02 13.45 -3.57
C MET A 70 -6.44 14.02 -3.76
N ASP A 71 -6.51 15.24 -4.30
CA ASP A 71 -7.74 15.94 -4.72
C ASP A 71 -8.84 16.11 -3.64
N LYS A 72 -8.46 15.98 -2.36
CA LYS A 72 -9.32 16.16 -1.17
C LYS A 72 -10.58 15.27 -1.14
N GLY A 73 -10.68 14.27 -2.02
CA GLY A 73 -11.85 13.40 -2.12
C GLY A 73 -13.06 14.06 -2.77
N HIS A 74 -12.96 14.47 -4.04
CA HIS A 74 -14.05 15.09 -4.78
C HIS A 74 -15.33 14.23 -4.78
N ASN A 75 -16.42 14.77 -4.22
CA ASN A 75 -17.70 14.06 -4.02
C ASN A 75 -17.56 12.71 -3.29
N GLY A 76 -16.63 12.62 -2.33
CA GLY A 76 -16.37 11.39 -1.57
C GLY A 76 -15.49 10.36 -2.30
N ILE A 77 -15.09 10.64 -3.54
CA ILE A 77 -14.16 9.80 -4.31
C ILE A 77 -12.75 10.33 -4.18
N TRP A 78 -11.88 9.53 -3.60
CA TRP A 78 -10.46 9.86 -3.45
C TRP A 78 -9.64 9.25 -4.58
N THR A 79 -8.68 10.02 -5.06
CA THR A 79 -7.73 9.63 -6.10
C THR A 79 -6.31 9.70 -5.56
N GLY A 80 -5.42 8.89 -6.12
CA GLY A 80 -3.99 9.04 -5.90
C GLY A 80 -3.44 10.21 -6.72
N SER A 81 -2.23 10.64 -6.38
CA SER A 81 -1.48 11.60 -7.20
C SER A 81 -0.68 10.89 -8.31
N VAL A 82 -0.18 11.64 -9.28
CA VAL A 82 0.78 11.14 -10.27
C VAL A 82 2.20 11.38 -9.76
N PHE A 83 3.01 10.34 -9.70
CA PHE A 83 4.43 10.48 -9.41
C PHE A 83 5.19 10.93 -10.65
N HIS A 84 6.00 11.98 -10.50
CA HIS A 84 6.82 12.52 -11.58
C HIS A 84 8.28 12.17 -11.31
N PRO A 85 8.87 11.23 -12.05
CA PRO A 85 10.28 10.88 -11.88
C PRO A 85 11.20 12.03 -12.33
N PRO A 86 12.47 12.06 -11.89
CA PRO A 86 13.44 13.09 -12.28
C PRO A 86 13.62 13.25 -13.78
N SER A 87 13.47 12.15 -14.53
CA SER A 87 13.50 12.14 -15.99
C SER A 87 12.52 11.11 -16.53
N ALA A 88 12.10 11.26 -17.78
CA ALA A 88 11.23 10.28 -18.46
C ALA A 88 11.86 8.88 -18.57
N ASN A 89 13.19 8.78 -18.52
CA ASN A 89 13.94 7.53 -18.64
C ASN A 89 14.45 7.00 -17.29
N SER A 90 14.00 7.58 -16.18
CA SER A 90 14.45 7.16 -14.85
C SER A 90 14.15 5.69 -14.58
N ASP A 91 15.17 4.96 -14.11
CA ASP A 91 15.02 3.59 -13.61
C ASP A 91 14.39 3.63 -12.21
N PRO A 92 13.27 2.92 -11.95
CA PRO A 92 12.65 2.91 -10.63
C PRO A 92 13.54 2.34 -9.53
N TYR A 93 14.50 1.47 -9.84
CA TYR A 93 15.47 0.93 -8.88
C TYR A 93 16.60 1.92 -8.57
N ASP A 94 16.91 2.85 -9.47
CA ASP A 94 17.85 3.95 -9.20
C ASP A 94 17.15 5.07 -8.41
N VAL A 95 15.89 5.36 -8.72
CA VAL A 95 15.08 6.34 -7.98
C VAL A 95 14.75 5.81 -6.58
N PHE A 96 14.37 4.53 -6.46
CA PHE A 96 14.04 3.88 -5.19
C PHE A 96 14.99 2.70 -4.91
N PRO A 97 16.26 2.96 -4.61
CA PRO A 97 17.21 1.90 -4.31
C PRO A 97 16.79 1.15 -3.04
N LEU A 98 17.22 -0.09 -2.94
CA LEU A 98 16.99 -0.90 -1.75
C LEU A 98 17.82 -0.33 -0.60
N ARG A 99 17.15 0.10 0.47
CA ARG A 99 17.80 0.65 1.67
C ARG A 99 17.28 -0.02 2.92
N ARG A 100 18.18 -0.21 3.88
CA ARG A 100 17.84 -0.62 5.24
C ARG A 100 17.19 0.55 5.97
N VAL A 101 16.04 0.35 6.60
CA VAL A 101 15.34 1.34 7.41
C VAL A 101 14.93 0.72 8.74
N ASN A 102 14.64 1.54 9.75
CA ASN A 102 14.23 1.02 11.05
C ASN A 102 12.86 0.34 10.96
N GLY A 103 12.79 -0.87 11.52
CA GLY A 103 11.55 -1.63 11.60
C GLY A 103 10.70 -1.18 12.79
N VAL A 104 9.38 -1.33 12.66
CA VAL A 104 8.41 -1.14 13.75
C VAL A 104 8.12 -2.43 14.54
N SER A 105 8.82 -3.53 14.25
CA SER A 105 8.60 -4.88 14.81
C SER A 105 9.92 -5.49 15.35
N SER A 106 9.89 -6.76 15.76
CA SER A 106 10.99 -7.53 16.38
C SER A 106 12.33 -7.45 15.65
N SER A 107 12.32 -7.26 14.32
CA SER A 107 13.52 -6.93 13.56
C SER A 107 13.81 -5.43 13.63
N ARG A 108 14.93 -5.06 14.27
CA ARG A 108 15.41 -3.66 14.39
C ARG A 108 15.48 -2.93 13.05
N PHE A 109 15.72 -3.67 11.96
CA PHE A 109 15.87 -3.13 10.62
C PHE A 109 15.13 -3.99 9.58
N ILE A 110 14.68 -3.33 8.51
CA ILE A 110 13.98 -3.91 7.38
C ILE A 110 14.48 -3.25 6.09
N ASP A 111 14.60 -4.00 5.00
CA ASP A 111 14.98 -3.42 3.72
C ASP A 111 13.73 -3.00 2.93
N ARG A 112 13.78 -1.83 2.28
CA ARG A 112 12.68 -1.21 1.53
C ARG A 112 13.21 -0.47 0.30
N PHE A 113 12.44 -0.44 -0.79
CA PHE A 113 12.68 0.51 -1.88
C PHE A 113 12.30 1.90 -1.42
N CYS A 114 13.26 2.80 -1.17
CA CYS A 114 12.94 4.12 -0.64
C CYS A 114 13.98 5.20 -0.92
N ILE A 115 13.51 6.45 -0.84
CA ILE A 115 14.34 7.64 -0.85
C ILE A 115 14.44 8.17 0.58
N ARG A 116 15.67 8.33 1.08
CA ARG A 116 15.93 9.06 2.33
C ARG A 116 16.06 10.55 2.01
N ARG A 117 15.39 11.41 2.79
CA ARG A 117 15.38 12.88 2.64
C ARG A 117 16.77 13.47 2.39
N ARG A 118 17.78 13.01 3.14
CA ARG A 118 19.17 13.49 3.07
C ARG A 118 19.95 13.18 1.79
N HIS A 119 19.55 12.18 1.00
CA HIS A 119 20.35 11.74 -0.17
C HIS A 119 19.85 12.28 -1.50
N VAL A 120 18.57 12.69 -1.61
CA VAL A 120 18.04 13.18 -2.90
C VAL A 120 17.03 14.32 -2.71
N PRO A 121 17.50 15.53 -2.32
CA PRO A 121 16.62 16.69 -2.14
C PRO A 121 15.83 17.08 -3.40
N HIS A 122 16.24 16.60 -4.58
CA HIS A 122 15.61 16.93 -5.86
C HIS A 122 14.47 15.99 -6.29
N VAL A 123 14.26 14.83 -5.65
CA VAL A 123 13.16 13.91 -6.03
C VAL A 123 11.91 14.14 -5.18
N SER A 124 12.09 14.18 -3.86
CA SER A 124 10.96 14.33 -2.93
C SER A 124 11.47 14.82 -1.57
N PRO A 125 10.84 15.85 -0.99
CA PRO A 125 11.12 16.25 0.39
C PRO A 125 10.50 15.29 1.42
N LEU A 126 9.67 14.33 0.99
CA LEU A 126 8.95 13.40 1.86
C LEU A 126 9.73 12.09 2.07
N LYS A 127 9.57 11.47 3.24
CA LYS A 127 10.01 10.09 3.47
C LYS A 127 9.15 9.16 2.60
N THR A 128 9.73 8.73 1.48
CA THR A 128 9.00 8.11 0.37
C THR A 128 9.48 6.67 0.16
N MET A 129 8.54 5.70 0.14
CA MET A 129 8.81 4.33 -0.30
C MET A 129 8.17 4.05 -1.65
N ALA A 130 8.67 3.03 -2.35
CA ALA A 130 8.04 2.45 -3.52
C ALA A 130 7.55 1.03 -3.23
N VAL A 131 6.47 0.66 -3.93
CA VAL A 131 5.96 -0.71 -4.02
C VAL A 131 5.74 -1.03 -5.49
N PHE A 132 6.15 -2.22 -5.91
CA PHE A 132 5.85 -2.74 -7.24
C PHE A 132 4.61 -3.62 -7.15
N THR A 133 3.61 -3.39 -7.98
CA THR A 133 2.36 -4.17 -7.96
C THR A 133 2.07 -4.77 -9.33
N ASP A 134 1.57 -6.00 -9.36
CA ASP A 134 1.08 -6.61 -10.58
C ASP A 134 -0.10 -7.55 -10.35
N GLY A 135 -0.90 -7.73 -11.40
CA GLY A 135 -2.00 -8.67 -11.47
C GLY A 135 -1.92 -9.53 -12.72
N SER A 136 -2.09 -10.83 -12.56
CA SER A 136 -2.13 -11.77 -13.67
C SER A 136 -3.47 -12.48 -13.72
N CYS A 137 -3.85 -12.95 -14.91
CA CYS A 137 -4.99 -13.84 -15.07
C CYS A 137 -4.69 -14.91 -16.11
N TYR A 138 -4.79 -16.18 -15.69
CA TYR A 138 -4.75 -17.34 -16.57
C TYR A 138 -6.13 -17.60 -17.17
N HIS A 139 -6.17 -18.04 -18.44
CA HIS A 139 -7.41 -18.39 -19.15
C HIS A 139 -8.49 -17.30 -19.11
N GLN A 140 -8.09 -16.05 -19.36
CA GLN A 140 -9.03 -14.92 -19.44
C GLN A 140 -10.23 -15.28 -20.33
N TRP A 141 -11.44 -14.96 -19.85
CA TRP A 141 -12.71 -15.18 -20.53
C TRP A 141 -13.13 -16.66 -20.71
N LYS A 142 -12.51 -17.59 -19.99
CA LYS A 142 -12.96 -18.99 -19.92
C LYS A 142 -13.62 -19.28 -18.56
N PRO A 143 -14.43 -20.36 -18.42
CA PRO A 143 -15.13 -20.73 -17.17
C PRO A 143 -14.22 -21.06 -15.97
N ARG A 144 -12.91 -20.80 -16.08
CA ARG A 144 -11.86 -21.18 -15.13
C ARG A 144 -10.77 -20.12 -15.05
N ALA A 145 -11.11 -18.88 -15.38
CA ALA A 145 -10.15 -17.80 -15.29
C ALA A 145 -9.68 -17.68 -13.83
N MET A 146 -8.38 -17.80 -13.61
CA MET A 146 -7.76 -17.68 -12.28
C MET A 146 -6.91 -16.44 -12.27
N GLY A 147 -7.22 -15.52 -11.36
CA GLY A 147 -6.44 -14.30 -11.15
C GLY A 147 -5.45 -14.49 -10.01
N GLY A 148 -4.30 -13.84 -10.12
CA GLY A 148 -3.31 -13.77 -9.06
C GLY A 148 -2.82 -12.34 -8.91
N CYS A 149 -2.67 -11.90 -7.66
CA CYS A 149 -2.28 -10.55 -7.32
C CYS A 149 -0.94 -10.59 -6.58
N ALA A 150 -0.07 -9.61 -6.79
CA ALA A 150 1.17 -9.51 -6.04
C ALA A 150 1.63 -8.08 -5.83
N PHE A 151 2.38 -7.89 -4.75
CA PHE A 151 3.11 -6.66 -4.50
C PHE A 151 4.49 -6.94 -3.89
N VAL A 152 5.46 -6.07 -4.20
CA VAL A 152 6.86 -6.22 -3.82
C VAL A 152 7.36 -4.92 -3.18
N ILE A 153 7.72 -5.00 -1.91
CA ILE A 153 8.21 -3.85 -1.10
C ILE A 153 9.73 -3.85 -0.90
N ASN A 154 10.39 -4.98 -1.21
CA ASN A 154 11.83 -5.11 -1.27
C ASN A 154 12.23 -6.29 -2.17
N ARG A 155 13.49 -6.29 -2.62
CA ARG A 155 14.13 -7.49 -3.18
C ARG A 155 14.77 -8.26 -2.03
N ASN A 156 14.66 -9.59 -2.05
CA ASN A 156 15.49 -10.45 -1.20
C ASN A 156 16.97 -10.24 -1.60
N GLY A 157 17.59 -9.22 -1.02
CA GLY A 157 18.96 -8.82 -1.29
C GLY A 157 19.82 -8.96 -0.05
N SER A 158 20.65 -10.00 -0.04
CA SER A 158 21.77 -10.26 0.87
C SER A 158 21.48 -10.97 2.20
N LEU A 159 21.74 -12.29 2.21
CA LEU A 159 22.41 -13.14 3.23
C LEU A 159 22.07 -13.01 4.74
N ALA A 160 21.21 -12.11 5.17
CA ALA A 160 20.79 -12.02 6.57
C ALA A 160 19.66 -13.03 6.82
N PRO A 161 19.82 -13.99 7.76
CA PRO A 161 18.80 -15.00 8.09
C PRO A 161 17.46 -14.43 8.60
N CYS A 162 17.37 -13.11 8.78
CA CYS A 162 16.23 -12.38 9.35
C CYS A 162 15.50 -11.46 8.35
N SER A 163 15.80 -11.57 7.05
CA SER A 163 15.10 -10.84 5.99
C SER A 163 13.69 -11.40 5.81
N THR A 164 12.65 -10.64 6.19
CA THR A 164 11.26 -11.01 5.86
C THR A 164 11.07 -10.94 4.35
N PRO A 165 10.43 -11.94 3.71
CA PRO A 165 10.14 -11.87 2.28
C PRO A 165 9.37 -10.59 1.96
N GLY A 166 9.90 -9.74 1.08
CA GLY A 166 9.20 -8.53 0.65
C GLY A 166 8.31 -8.72 -0.57
N THR A 167 8.19 -9.95 -1.06
CA THR A 167 7.26 -10.32 -2.13
C THR A 167 6.05 -10.99 -1.50
N PHE A 168 4.89 -10.40 -1.71
CA PHE A 168 3.60 -10.91 -1.24
C PHE A 168 2.73 -11.22 -2.44
N ARG A 169 2.03 -12.35 -2.39
CA ARG A 169 1.15 -12.80 -3.47
C ARG A 169 -0.05 -13.54 -2.91
N PHE A 170 -1.19 -13.41 -3.57
CA PHE A 170 -2.45 -13.99 -3.13
C PHE A 170 -3.40 -14.17 -4.34
N PRO A 171 -4.34 -15.13 -4.27
CA PRO A 171 -5.31 -15.35 -5.35
C PRO A 171 -6.30 -14.18 -5.44
N LEU A 172 -6.76 -13.88 -6.66
CA LEU A 172 -7.89 -12.97 -6.86
C LEU A 172 -9.18 -13.64 -6.39
N GLU A 173 -10.03 -12.90 -5.67
CA GLU A 173 -11.31 -13.42 -5.22
C GLU A 173 -12.23 -13.77 -6.40
N SER A 174 -12.83 -14.96 -6.36
CA SER A 174 -13.81 -15.40 -7.36
C SER A 174 -15.24 -14.97 -7.05
N VAL A 175 -15.48 -14.37 -5.88
CA VAL A 175 -16.79 -13.91 -5.42
C VAL A 175 -16.71 -12.44 -5.04
N GLY A 176 -17.70 -11.67 -5.50
CA GLY A 176 -17.86 -10.26 -5.21
C GLY A 176 -18.37 -9.97 -3.79
N PRO A 177 -18.40 -8.68 -3.40
CA PRO A 177 -18.97 -8.27 -2.12
C PRO A 177 -20.47 -8.55 -2.00
N ASP A 178 -21.16 -8.75 -3.11
CA ASP A 178 -22.58 -9.12 -3.23
C ASP A 178 -22.83 -10.64 -3.17
N GLY A 179 -21.76 -11.45 -3.06
CA GLY A 179 -21.85 -12.90 -2.99
C GLY A 179 -21.94 -13.61 -4.35
N TRP A 180 -21.93 -12.87 -5.46
CA TRP A 180 -21.98 -13.44 -6.81
C TRP A 180 -20.59 -13.73 -7.37
N GLU A 181 -20.48 -14.73 -8.25
CA GLU A 181 -19.22 -15.02 -8.93
C GLU A 181 -18.82 -13.87 -9.85
N ILE A 182 -17.56 -13.44 -9.75
CA ILE A 182 -16.98 -12.41 -10.62
C ILE A 182 -15.87 -13.04 -11.46
N PRO A 183 -15.94 -12.91 -12.80
CA PRO A 183 -14.87 -13.40 -13.68
C PRO A 183 -13.53 -12.78 -13.35
N ALA A 184 -12.49 -13.60 -13.24
CA ALA A 184 -11.12 -13.11 -13.15
C ALA A 184 -10.71 -12.45 -14.47
N THR A 185 -10.13 -11.26 -14.38
CA THR A 185 -9.50 -10.56 -15.49
C THR A 185 -8.17 -9.99 -15.02
N ALA A 186 -7.23 -9.74 -15.95
CA ALA A 186 -5.96 -9.12 -15.61
C ALA A 186 -6.16 -7.76 -14.93
N ASN A 187 -6.98 -6.88 -15.53
CA ASN A 187 -7.31 -5.56 -14.97
C ASN A 187 -7.88 -5.64 -13.54
N ARG A 188 -8.74 -6.64 -13.25
CA ARG A 188 -9.29 -6.84 -11.90
C ARG A 188 -8.18 -7.24 -10.93
N ALA A 189 -7.30 -8.17 -11.32
CA ALA A 189 -6.16 -8.59 -10.52
C ALA A 189 -5.18 -7.43 -10.25
N GLU A 190 -4.94 -6.57 -11.25
CA GLU A 190 -4.03 -5.43 -11.12
C GLU A 190 -4.56 -4.40 -10.10
N ILE A 191 -5.85 -4.02 -10.17
CA ILE A 191 -6.46 -3.14 -9.15
C ILE A 191 -6.40 -3.80 -7.78
N ARG A 192 -6.74 -5.10 -7.71
CA ARG A 192 -6.76 -5.85 -6.45
C ARG A 192 -5.40 -5.94 -5.79
N ALA A 193 -4.32 -6.02 -6.57
CA ALA A 193 -2.95 -6.00 -6.08
C ALA A 193 -2.62 -4.69 -5.34
N VAL A 194 -3.02 -3.55 -5.90
CA VAL A 194 -2.85 -2.23 -5.25
C VAL A 194 -3.68 -2.14 -3.96
N VAL A 195 -4.96 -2.51 -4.02
CA VAL A 195 -5.82 -2.55 -2.83
C VAL A 195 -5.23 -3.47 -1.76
N GLY A 196 -4.77 -4.66 -2.17
CA GLY A 196 -4.16 -5.63 -1.26
C GLY A 196 -2.91 -5.10 -0.59
N PHE A 197 -2.07 -4.36 -1.30
CA PHE A 197 -0.94 -3.67 -0.70
C PHE A 197 -1.40 -2.62 0.33
N LEU A 198 -2.31 -1.71 -0.05
CA LEU A 198 -2.74 -0.61 0.82
C LEU A 198 -3.43 -1.11 2.10
N GLU A 199 -4.15 -2.22 2.01
CA GLU A 199 -4.86 -2.83 3.14
C GLU A 199 -4.05 -3.87 3.89
N PHE A 200 -2.90 -4.31 3.37
CA PHE A 200 -2.07 -5.34 3.98
C PHE A 200 -1.72 -4.99 5.44
N ARG A 201 -1.34 -3.73 5.67
CA ARG A 201 -1.05 -3.17 6.98
C ARG A 201 -0.96 -1.64 6.92
N PRO A 202 -1.00 -0.93 8.06
CA PRO A 202 -0.92 0.53 8.06
C PRO A 202 0.51 1.03 7.78
N TRP A 203 0.89 1.23 6.51
CA TRP A 203 2.23 1.71 6.12
C TRP A 203 2.56 3.09 6.70
N MET A 204 1.57 3.97 6.86
CA MET A 204 1.74 5.24 7.55
C MET A 204 2.21 5.07 9.01
N GLY A 205 1.89 3.94 9.65
CA GLY A 205 2.38 3.57 10.98
C GLY A 205 3.89 3.26 11.00
N GLU A 206 4.49 2.98 9.85
CA GLU A 206 5.96 2.87 9.67
C GLU A 206 6.62 4.23 9.44
N GLY A 207 5.84 5.32 9.47
CA GLY A 207 6.31 6.68 9.26
C GLY A 207 6.57 7.02 7.79
N TRP A 208 5.89 6.35 6.85
CA TRP A 208 5.92 6.74 5.44
C TRP A 208 4.97 7.92 5.19
N GLU A 209 5.50 8.99 4.60
CA GLU A 209 4.74 10.19 4.23
C GLU A 209 4.28 10.15 2.78
N ARG A 210 4.95 9.36 1.94
CA ARG A 210 4.53 9.07 0.58
C ARG A 210 4.82 7.62 0.21
N ILE A 211 3.88 7.02 -0.51
CA ILE A 211 4.03 5.69 -1.11
C ILE A 211 3.84 5.83 -2.62
N VAL A 212 4.83 5.38 -3.38
CA VAL A 212 4.78 5.33 -4.83
C VAL A 212 4.44 3.92 -5.28
N VAL A 213 3.23 3.75 -5.81
CA VAL A 213 2.79 2.52 -6.47
C VAL A 213 3.38 2.50 -7.88
N VAL A 214 4.36 1.63 -8.08
CA VAL A 214 5.01 1.37 -9.35
C VAL A 214 4.30 0.22 -10.05
N THR A 215 3.81 0.45 -11.26
CA THR A 215 3.07 -0.53 -12.06
C THR A 215 3.36 -0.32 -13.53
N ASP A 216 3.24 -1.35 -14.36
CA ASP A 216 3.23 -1.26 -15.82
C ASP A 216 1.81 -1.11 -16.40
N SER A 217 0.77 -1.13 -15.55
CA SER A 217 -0.61 -0.92 -15.95
C SER A 217 -0.99 0.56 -16.02
N THR A 218 -1.03 1.10 -17.24
CA THR A 218 -1.63 2.42 -17.50
C THR A 218 -3.11 2.45 -17.11
N TYR A 219 -3.80 1.31 -17.18
CA TYR A 219 -5.20 1.20 -16.77
C TYR A 219 -5.37 1.47 -15.27
N VAL A 220 -4.59 0.81 -14.41
CA VAL A 220 -4.62 1.04 -12.96
C VAL A 220 -4.27 2.48 -12.62
N ALA A 221 -3.19 3.01 -13.17
CA ALA A 221 -2.77 4.38 -12.90
C ALA A 221 -3.83 5.41 -13.31
N ASN A 222 -4.44 5.25 -14.50
CA ASN A 222 -5.51 6.15 -14.96
C ASN A 222 -6.78 6.03 -14.10
N CYS A 223 -7.16 4.81 -13.70
CA CYS A 223 -8.27 4.60 -12.78
C CYS A 223 -8.03 5.34 -11.46
N ALA A 224 -6.88 5.09 -10.84
CA ALA A 224 -6.53 5.59 -9.52
C ALA A 224 -6.37 7.11 -9.45
N THR A 225 -5.95 7.75 -10.55
CA THR A 225 -5.60 9.19 -10.55
C THR A 225 -6.62 10.09 -11.23
N ARG A 226 -7.43 9.57 -12.18
CA ARG A 226 -8.28 10.42 -13.04
C ARG A 226 -9.69 9.90 -13.27
N LEU A 227 -9.88 8.61 -13.54
CA LEU A 227 -11.14 8.11 -14.08
C LEU A 227 -12.23 7.90 -13.02
N MET A 228 -11.87 7.52 -11.79
CA MET A 228 -12.87 7.26 -10.73
C MET A 228 -13.81 8.45 -10.46
N PRO A 229 -13.35 9.71 -10.31
CA PRO A 229 -14.26 10.84 -10.10
C PRO A 229 -15.19 11.10 -11.30
N LEU A 230 -14.67 10.95 -12.53
CA LEU A 230 -15.45 11.12 -13.76
C LEU A 230 -16.55 10.07 -13.88
N TRP A 231 -16.23 8.82 -13.55
CA TRP A 231 -17.21 7.74 -13.54
C TRP A 231 -18.23 7.89 -12.43
N ALA A 232 -17.82 8.25 -11.21
CA ALA A 232 -18.75 8.50 -10.11
C ALA A 232 -19.73 9.63 -10.44
N GLY A 233 -19.27 10.73 -11.06
CA GLY A 233 -20.13 11.80 -11.55
C GLY A 233 -21.13 11.37 -12.64
N ARG A 234 -20.89 10.22 -13.29
CA ARG A 234 -21.76 9.60 -14.29
C ARG A 234 -22.44 8.33 -13.77
N ALA A 235 -22.67 8.23 -12.46
CA ALA A 235 -23.29 7.07 -11.80
C ALA A 235 -22.61 5.73 -12.13
N TRP A 236 -21.28 5.75 -12.32
CA TRP A 236 -20.44 4.62 -12.71
C TRP A 236 -20.80 4.01 -14.07
N LEU A 237 -21.19 4.86 -15.02
CA LEU A 237 -21.43 4.49 -16.42
C LEU A 237 -20.30 4.97 -17.32
N MET A 238 -19.91 4.12 -18.27
CA MET A 238 -19.04 4.47 -19.39
C MET A 238 -19.78 5.39 -20.37
N ALA A 239 -19.06 6.05 -21.27
CA ALA A 239 -19.65 6.92 -22.29
C ALA A 239 -20.70 6.21 -23.17
N ALA A 240 -20.55 4.90 -23.38
CA ALA A 240 -21.49 4.05 -24.10
C ALA A 240 -22.68 3.56 -23.26
N GLY A 241 -22.91 4.11 -22.05
CA GLY A 241 -24.03 3.76 -21.17
C GLY A 241 -23.89 2.43 -20.42
N LYS A 242 -22.83 1.66 -20.67
CA LYS A 242 -22.55 0.40 -19.95
C LYS A 242 -21.95 0.67 -18.57
N PRO A 243 -22.24 -0.15 -17.55
CA PRO A 243 -21.58 -0.06 -16.24
C PRO A 243 -20.05 -0.16 -16.36
N VAL A 244 -19.35 0.62 -15.55
CA VAL A 244 -17.89 0.55 -15.40
C VAL A 244 -17.52 -0.79 -14.76
N ALA A 245 -16.58 -1.50 -15.39
CA ALA A 245 -16.06 -2.75 -14.86
C ALA A 245 -15.24 -2.54 -13.57
N ASN A 246 -15.24 -3.53 -12.68
CA ASN A 246 -14.45 -3.52 -11.43
C ASN A 246 -14.80 -2.36 -10.48
N ARG A 247 -16.01 -1.80 -10.56
CA ARG A 247 -16.49 -0.71 -9.69
C ARG A 247 -16.24 -1.00 -8.21
N ASP A 248 -16.52 -2.23 -7.78
CA ASP A 248 -16.34 -2.68 -6.39
C ASP A 248 -14.90 -2.47 -5.89
N LEU A 249 -13.90 -2.85 -6.70
CA LEU A 249 -12.50 -2.65 -6.33
C LEU A 249 -12.05 -1.19 -6.47
N LEU A 250 -12.64 -0.43 -7.39
CA LEU A 250 -12.35 0.99 -7.56
C LEU A 250 -12.89 1.81 -6.37
N GLU A 251 -14.10 1.52 -5.89
CA GLU A 251 -14.67 2.13 -4.69
C GLU A 251 -13.84 1.77 -3.44
N ARG A 252 -13.38 0.52 -3.34
CA ARG A 252 -12.47 0.07 -2.28
C ARG A 252 -11.10 0.76 -2.34
N LEU A 253 -10.53 0.92 -3.53
CA LEU A 253 -9.30 1.68 -3.75
C LEU A 253 -9.47 3.14 -3.34
N SER A 254 -10.55 3.80 -3.75
CA SER A 254 -10.89 5.17 -3.32
C SER A 254 -10.97 5.27 -1.81
N THR A 255 -11.64 4.32 -1.15
CA THR A 255 -11.74 4.31 0.32
C THR A 255 -10.35 4.25 0.97
N ALA A 256 -9.50 3.31 0.54
CA ALA A 256 -8.14 3.19 1.02
C ALA A 256 -7.33 4.48 0.79
N LEU A 257 -7.36 5.06 -0.42
CA LEU A 257 -6.67 6.32 -0.73
C LEU A 257 -7.07 7.46 0.22
N GLY A 258 -8.36 7.57 0.53
CA GLY A 258 -8.86 8.54 1.51
C GLY A 258 -8.39 8.29 2.94
N GLU A 259 -8.20 7.03 3.35
CA GLU A 259 -7.62 6.70 4.66
C GLU A 259 -6.15 7.12 4.74
N TYR A 260 -5.37 6.85 3.68
CA TYR A 260 -3.97 7.31 3.58
C TYR A 260 -3.89 8.84 3.60
N ALA A 261 -4.77 9.53 2.87
CA ALA A 261 -4.84 10.99 2.83
C ALA A 261 -5.04 11.60 4.22
N ARG A 262 -6.05 11.12 4.93
CA ARG A 262 -6.40 11.58 6.28
C ARG A 262 -5.32 11.22 7.30
N ALA A 263 -4.54 10.18 7.03
CA ALA A 263 -3.38 9.81 7.82
C ALA A 263 -2.09 10.55 7.44
N GLY A 264 -2.15 11.56 6.55
CA GLY A 264 -0.98 12.35 6.16
C GLY A 264 0.01 11.61 5.26
N CYS A 265 -0.44 10.55 4.58
CA CYS A 265 0.38 9.78 3.66
C CYS A 265 -0.13 9.94 2.23
N GLU A 266 0.70 10.48 1.35
CA GLU A 266 0.39 10.60 -0.08
C GLU A 266 0.58 9.27 -0.80
N VAL A 267 -0.42 8.81 -1.55
CA VAL A 267 -0.28 7.67 -2.45
C VAL A 267 -0.18 8.18 -3.88
N SER A 268 0.95 7.93 -4.52
CA SER A 268 1.26 8.35 -5.88
C SER A 268 1.41 7.15 -6.81
N PHE A 269 1.07 7.29 -8.08
CA PHE A 269 1.19 6.24 -9.08
C PHE A 269 2.28 6.58 -10.11
N TRP A 270 3.15 5.62 -10.40
CA TRP A 270 4.18 5.71 -11.42
C TRP A 270 4.03 4.55 -12.41
N VAL A 271 3.72 4.89 -13.67
CA VAL A 271 3.74 3.92 -14.76
C VAL A 271 5.17 3.71 -15.25
N VAL A 272 5.63 2.47 -15.27
CA VAL A 272 6.97 2.08 -15.76
C VAL A 272 6.87 1.03 -16.86
N PRO A 273 7.86 0.92 -17.76
CA PRO A 273 7.94 -0.19 -18.69
C PRO A 273 7.97 -1.56 -17.98
N ARG A 274 7.26 -2.56 -18.53
CA ARG A 274 7.13 -3.93 -17.99
C ARG A 274 8.44 -4.60 -17.56
N ARG A 275 9.56 -4.29 -18.23
CA ARG A 275 10.90 -4.80 -17.86
C ARG A 275 11.30 -4.50 -16.41
N PHE A 276 10.74 -3.44 -15.81
CA PHE A 276 11.01 -3.08 -14.42
C PHE A 276 10.10 -3.79 -13.41
N ASN A 277 8.96 -4.35 -13.83
CA ASN A 277 7.95 -4.94 -12.94
C ASN A 277 8.01 -6.49 -12.86
N GLY A 278 9.11 -7.10 -13.35
CA GLY A 278 9.18 -8.56 -13.53
C GLY A 278 9.01 -9.40 -12.26
N LEU A 279 9.42 -8.90 -11.09
CA LEU A 279 9.25 -9.63 -9.82
C LEU A 279 7.78 -9.71 -9.39
N ALA A 280 7.03 -8.61 -9.54
CA ALA A 280 5.61 -8.59 -9.23
C ALA A 280 4.85 -9.46 -10.24
N ASP A 281 5.20 -9.39 -11.54
CA ASP A 281 4.62 -10.23 -12.59
C ASP A 281 4.81 -11.72 -12.36
N ALA A 282 6.03 -12.14 -12.03
CA ALA A 282 6.30 -13.54 -11.70
C ALA A 282 5.50 -13.99 -10.47
N ALA A 283 5.43 -13.16 -9.43
CA ALA A 283 4.71 -13.48 -8.20
C ALA A 283 3.18 -13.56 -8.42
N ALA A 284 2.63 -12.65 -9.23
CA ALA A 284 1.21 -12.63 -9.58
C ALA A 284 0.82 -13.87 -10.40
N LYS A 285 1.64 -14.26 -11.39
CA LYS A 285 1.45 -15.50 -12.17
C LYS A 285 1.49 -16.73 -11.28
N ALA A 286 2.45 -16.78 -10.37
CA ALA A 286 2.59 -17.92 -9.48
C ALA A 286 1.39 -18.03 -8.50
N ALA A 287 0.80 -16.92 -8.05
CA ALA A 287 -0.44 -16.94 -7.26
C ALA A 287 -1.65 -17.47 -8.06
N ALA A 288 -1.77 -17.09 -9.33
CA ALA A 288 -2.84 -17.61 -10.20
C ALA A 288 -2.71 -19.13 -10.43
N GLN A 289 -1.48 -19.61 -10.62
CA GLN A 289 -1.18 -21.03 -10.81
C GLN A 289 -1.43 -21.86 -9.55
N GLU A 290 -1.08 -21.34 -8.36
CA GLU A 290 -1.34 -22.01 -7.09
C GLU A 290 -2.83 -22.16 -6.81
N GLU A 291 -3.63 -21.14 -7.11
CA GLU A 291 -5.09 -21.21 -6.99
C GLU A 291 -5.69 -22.24 -7.95
N MET A 292 -5.18 -22.28 -9.18
CA MET A 292 -5.58 -23.30 -10.15
C MET A 292 -5.28 -24.72 -9.62
N ALA A 293 -4.10 -24.93 -9.01
CA ALA A 293 -3.71 -26.21 -8.42
C ALA A 293 -4.52 -26.57 -7.16
N ARG A 294 -4.95 -25.58 -6.37
CA ARG A 294 -5.72 -25.78 -5.12
C ARG A 294 -7.18 -26.17 -5.32
N ARG A 295 -7.74 -26.05 -6.53
CA ARG A 295 -9.11 -26.48 -6.83
C ARG A 295 -9.09 -27.89 -7.45
N PRO A 296 -8.95 -28.98 -6.66
CA PRO A 296 -8.99 -30.34 -7.19
C PRO A 296 -10.41 -30.62 -7.72
N GLY A 297 -10.53 -30.98 -9.00
CA GLY A 297 -11.82 -31.32 -9.56
C GLY A 297 -11.93 -31.43 -11.08
N VAL A 298 -10.94 -31.04 -11.89
CA VAL A 298 -10.98 -31.38 -13.33
C VAL A 298 -9.58 -31.50 -13.89
N LEU A 299 -9.13 -32.73 -14.07
CA LEU A 299 -8.02 -33.07 -14.96
C LEU A 299 -8.55 -33.12 -16.41
N ILE A 300 -7.75 -32.52 -17.29
CA ILE A 300 -7.48 -32.77 -18.72
C ILE A 300 -8.64 -33.35 -19.55
#